data_AF-A0A086LNL1-F1
#
_entry.id   AF-A0A086LNL1-F1
#
_cell.length_a   1.000
_cell.length_b   1.000
_cell.length_c   1.000
_cell.angle_alpha   90.00
_cell.angle_beta   90.00
_cell.angle_gamma   90.00
#
_symmetry.space_group_name_H-M   'P 1'
#
loop_
_entity.id
_entity.type
_entity.pdbx_description
1 polymer ?
#
loop_
_entity_poly.entity_id
_entity_poly.type
_entity_poly.pdbx_seq_one_letter_code
_entity_poly.pdbx_strand_id
1 'polypeptide(L)'
;LSSSVSVRAVVFLRLFLQVGHHPPRTAYHVSNDRLLCWGDVVVRNRFTGKSLEVTTPGTVHVVFPGVDDHYTYRRVKLLVHNVIWGKLWAEVDGTTLVQNQKKGDYSIVQFLRKGWLDKSMHMIRAIVFSASGRPVYRLSGSWSHALYVEEYEQGRLLPNAPPQVPGSSMRDYWRSEGPPPSDGPDNKLQHLIQGFWDTVPVKEGSRRLVWRPAVRPAHSDAYYGFGYLTMELNEVTAEYNPEKGAVVAPTDSRFRPDQKLYEEGRVEEAIEEKTRLEEKQRSAARLRPRGEDDYDPLWFAKGEDPITHEPAWIYKGGYWEAKAEGGFPDSPDIF
;
A
#
# COMPACT_ATOMS: atom_id res chain seq x y z
N LEU A 1 -12.31 26.95 13.72
CA LEU A 1 -12.08 26.07 14.88
C LEU A 1 -10.89 25.18 14.55
N SER A 2 -9.73 25.54 15.09
CA SER A 2 -8.45 24.85 14.89
C SER A 2 -8.45 23.57 15.71
N SER A 3 -8.55 22.42 15.07
CA SER A 3 -8.18 21.14 15.68
C SER A 3 -6.84 20.72 15.10
N SER A 4 -5.76 21.16 15.73
CA SER A 4 -4.46 20.56 15.58
C SER A 4 -4.58 19.08 15.95
N VAL A 5 -4.59 18.21 14.94
CA VAL A 5 -4.41 16.77 15.16
C VAL A 5 -2.96 16.61 15.63
N SER A 6 -2.78 16.67 16.94
CA SER A 6 -1.56 16.21 17.60
C SER A 6 -1.35 14.77 17.17
N VAL A 7 -0.27 14.51 16.44
CA VAL A 7 0.25 13.16 16.22
C VAL A 7 0.81 12.70 17.57
N ARG A 8 -0.08 12.39 18.52
CA ARG A 8 0.26 11.48 19.62
C ARG A 8 0.65 10.18 18.95
N ALA A 9 1.74 9.55 19.39
CA ALA A 9 2.17 8.25 18.90
C ALA A 9 0.97 7.29 18.94
N VAL A 10 0.35 7.09 17.77
CA VAL A 10 -0.73 6.13 17.60
C VAL A 10 0.00 4.81 17.48
N VAL A 11 -0.01 4.02 18.56
CA VAL A 11 0.54 2.67 18.54
C VAL A 11 -0.32 1.86 17.58
N PHE A 12 0.32 1.31 16.55
CA PHE A 12 -0.31 0.38 15.62
C PHE A 12 0.24 -0.99 15.94
N LEU A 13 -0.65 -1.95 16.21
CA LEU A 13 -0.29 -3.35 16.13
C LEU A 13 -0.13 -3.67 14.64
N ARG A 14 1.06 -4.08 14.21
CA ARG A 14 1.36 -4.41 12.81
C ARG A 14 1.93 -5.81 12.73
N LEU A 15 1.32 -6.64 11.91
CA LEU A 15 1.82 -7.97 11.58
C LEU A 15 1.93 -8.09 10.07
N PHE A 16 3.12 -8.42 9.59
CA PHE A 16 3.40 -8.77 8.20
C PHE A 16 3.97 -10.19 8.19
N LEU A 17 3.42 -11.07 7.37
CA LEU A 17 3.92 -12.42 7.23
C LEU A 17 4.08 -12.78 5.76
N GLN A 18 5.23 -13.33 5.40
CA GLN A 18 5.39 -13.97 4.11
C GLN A 18 4.58 -15.27 4.10
N VAL A 19 3.47 -15.25 3.36
CA VAL A 19 2.51 -16.36 3.25
C VAL A 19 2.72 -17.20 1.98
N GLY A 20 3.63 -16.77 1.09
CA GLY A 20 4.03 -17.51 -0.10
C GLY A 20 5.40 -17.08 -0.61
N HIS A 21 6.12 -17.99 -1.26
CA HIS A 21 7.45 -17.75 -1.82
C HIS A 21 7.45 -17.81 -3.35
N HIS A 22 6.64 -18.68 -3.97
CA HIS A 22 6.42 -18.71 -5.42
C HIS A 22 4.92 -18.70 -5.79
N PRO A 23 4.33 -17.52 -6.11
CA PRO A 23 4.95 -16.20 -6.11
C PRO A 23 5.15 -15.64 -4.69
N PRO A 24 6.12 -14.72 -4.48
CA PRO A 24 6.31 -14.06 -3.20
C PRO A 24 5.05 -13.29 -2.80
N ARG A 25 4.47 -13.65 -1.65
CA ARG A 25 3.26 -13.03 -1.13
C ARG A 25 3.41 -12.68 0.34
N THR A 26 3.06 -11.46 0.69
CA THR A 26 3.03 -10.97 2.07
C THR A 26 1.61 -10.59 2.46
N ALA A 27 1.06 -11.22 3.49
CA ALA A 27 -0.19 -10.78 4.11
C ALA A 27 0.12 -9.81 5.25
N TYR A 28 -0.76 -8.83 5.45
CA TYR A 28 -0.61 -7.88 6.55
C TYR A 28 -1.93 -7.59 7.26
N HIS A 29 -1.81 -7.35 8.56
CA HIS A 29 -2.90 -6.92 9.43
C HIS A 29 -2.38 -5.84 10.36
N VAL A 30 -3.04 -4.69 10.33
CA VAL A 30 -2.69 -3.51 11.13
C VAL A 30 -3.92 -3.05 11.87
N SER A 31 -3.87 -2.96 13.19
CA SER A 31 -5.03 -2.58 14.00
C SER A 31 -4.68 -1.71 15.20
N ASN A 32 -5.64 -0.86 15.58
CA ASN A 32 -5.76 -0.19 16.88
C ASN A 32 -7.21 0.28 17.09
N ASP A 33 -7.44 1.13 18.09
CA ASP A 33 -8.72 1.72 18.44
C ASP A 33 -9.35 2.61 17.34
N ARG A 34 -8.56 3.07 16.36
CA ARG A 34 -8.97 4.05 15.34
C ARG A 34 -8.92 3.54 13.92
N LEU A 35 -8.16 2.50 13.65
CA LEU A 35 -7.87 2.00 12.32
C LEU A 35 -7.76 0.48 12.35
N LEU A 36 -8.38 -0.16 11.38
CA LEU A 36 -8.09 -1.53 11.00
C LEU A 36 -7.75 -1.55 9.51
N CYS A 37 -6.57 -2.03 9.14
CA CYS A 37 -6.10 -2.09 7.77
C CYS A 37 -5.52 -3.48 7.48
N TRP A 38 -5.97 -4.11 6.40
CA TRP A 38 -5.48 -5.42 6.00
C TRP A 38 -5.44 -5.58 4.48
N GLY A 39 -4.84 -6.68 4.07
CA GLY A 39 -4.75 -7.13 2.70
C GLY A 39 -3.52 -7.99 2.53
N ASP A 40 -3.22 -8.29 1.28
CA ASP A 40 -2.00 -8.98 0.91
C ASP A 40 -1.36 -8.34 -0.31
N VAL A 41 -0.09 -8.68 -0.51
CA VAL A 41 0.77 -8.12 -1.55
C VAL A 41 1.47 -9.28 -2.24
N VAL A 42 1.19 -9.46 -3.52
CA VAL A 42 2.07 -10.18 -4.44
C VAL A 42 2.83 -9.13 -5.23
N VAL A 43 4.16 -9.23 -5.31
CA VAL A 43 4.94 -8.31 -6.14
C VAL A 43 5.16 -8.97 -7.50
N ARG A 44 4.71 -8.31 -8.57
CA ARG A 44 5.01 -8.71 -9.95
C ARG A 44 5.87 -7.65 -10.62
N ASN A 45 6.96 -8.10 -11.21
CA ASN A 45 7.95 -7.25 -11.86
C ASN A 45 7.95 -7.50 -13.36
N ARG A 46 7.93 -6.45 -14.16
CA ARG A 46 8.06 -6.52 -15.62
C ARG A 46 9.09 -5.52 -16.11
N PHE A 47 10.15 -6.04 -16.71
CA PHE A 47 11.19 -5.21 -17.32
C PHE A 47 10.78 -4.80 -18.73
N THR A 48 10.81 -3.50 -19.02
CA THR A 48 10.42 -2.91 -20.32
C THR A 48 11.63 -2.38 -21.10
N GLY A 49 12.83 -2.87 -20.78
CA GLY A 49 14.09 -2.45 -21.39
C GLY A 49 14.71 -1.23 -20.71
N LYS A 50 13.96 -0.15 -20.49
CA LYS A 50 14.49 1.05 -19.79
C LYS A 50 13.98 1.21 -18.36
N SER A 51 12.82 0.62 -18.08
CA SER A 51 12.14 0.77 -16.79
C SER A 51 11.71 -0.61 -16.26
N LEU A 52 11.55 -0.70 -14.95
CA LEU A 52 10.94 -1.81 -14.24
C LEU A 52 9.53 -1.39 -13.83
N GLU A 53 8.51 -2.05 -14.37
CA GLU A 53 7.14 -1.91 -13.89
C GLU A 53 6.94 -2.87 -12.70
N VAL A 54 6.46 -2.35 -11.58
CA VAL A 54 6.15 -3.11 -10.37
C VAL A 54 4.66 -2.99 -10.10
N THR A 55 3.96 -4.12 -10.08
CA THR A 55 2.54 -4.18 -9.70
C THR A 55 2.36 -4.98 -8.42
N THR A 56 1.38 -4.56 -7.64
CA THR A 56 1.02 -5.19 -6.35
C THR A 56 -0.47 -5.50 -6.33
N PRO A 57 -0.93 -6.49 -7.13
CA PRO A 57 -2.33 -6.88 -7.16
C PRO A 57 -2.80 -7.33 -5.77
N GLY A 58 -4.09 -7.10 -5.52
CA GLY A 58 -4.72 -7.31 -4.22
C GLY A 58 -5.55 -6.11 -3.82
N THR A 59 -6.61 -6.37 -3.06
CA THR A 59 -7.48 -5.33 -2.50
C THR A 59 -6.97 -4.93 -1.12
N VAL A 60 -6.90 -3.63 -0.87
CA VAL A 60 -6.59 -3.06 0.43
C VAL A 60 -7.87 -2.71 1.12
N HIS A 61 -7.97 -3.05 2.40
CA HIS A 61 -9.11 -2.73 3.24
C HIS A 61 -8.66 -1.78 4.34
N VAL A 62 -9.45 -0.74 4.59
CA VAL A 62 -9.21 0.28 5.62
C VAL A 62 -10.52 0.59 6.31
N VAL A 63 -10.63 0.27 7.59
CA VAL A 63 -11.79 0.51 8.43
C VAL A 63 -11.45 1.57 9.46
N PHE A 64 -12.35 2.53 9.63
CA PHE A 64 -12.32 3.54 10.69
C PHE A 64 -13.48 3.28 11.66
N PRO A 65 -13.27 2.50 12.75
CA PRO A 65 -14.35 2.05 13.61
C PRO A 65 -15.14 3.21 14.24
N GLY A 66 -14.47 4.32 14.57
CA GLY A 66 -15.11 5.49 15.20
C GLY A 66 -16.15 6.21 14.34
N VAL A 67 -16.21 5.95 13.03
CA VAL A 67 -17.18 6.56 12.10
C VAL A 67 -17.91 5.52 11.25
N ASP A 68 -17.74 4.23 11.55
CA ASP A 68 -18.27 3.07 10.80
C ASP A 68 -18.03 3.17 9.29
N ASP A 69 -16.82 3.55 8.90
CA ASP A 69 -16.41 3.56 7.49
C ASP A 69 -15.53 2.35 7.18
N HIS A 70 -15.76 1.74 6.01
CA HIS A 70 -14.92 0.68 5.46
C HIS A 70 -14.58 1.03 4.02
N TYR A 71 -13.35 1.48 3.78
CA TYR A 71 -12.83 1.77 2.47
C TYR A 71 -12.09 0.56 1.89
N THR A 72 -12.26 0.34 0.59
CA THR A 72 -11.46 -0.60 -0.19
C THR A 72 -10.89 0.08 -1.41
N TYR A 73 -9.67 -0.30 -1.81
CA TYR A 73 -9.04 0.18 -3.03
C TYR A 73 -7.97 -0.80 -3.56
N ARG A 74 -7.56 -0.62 -4.81
CA ARG A 74 -6.42 -1.34 -5.40
C ARG A 74 -5.26 -0.41 -5.68
N ARG A 75 -4.04 -0.93 -5.51
CA ARG A 75 -2.80 -0.18 -5.78
C ARG A 75 -2.61 -0.05 -7.29
N VAL A 76 -2.12 1.11 -7.71
CA VAL A 76 -1.67 1.33 -9.10
C VAL A 76 -0.21 0.91 -9.25
N LYS A 77 0.33 0.91 -10.48
CA LYS A 77 1.70 0.46 -10.73
C LYS A 77 2.72 1.51 -10.33
N LEU A 78 3.89 1.03 -9.90
CA LEU A 78 5.10 1.81 -9.75
C LEU A 78 5.99 1.55 -10.97
N LEU A 79 6.59 2.60 -11.51
CA LEU A 79 7.58 2.56 -12.58
C LEU A 79 8.92 3.01 -11.99
N VAL A 80 9.93 2.15 -12.04
CA VAL A 80 11.31 2.52 -11.75
C VAL A 80 12.01 2.76 -13.07
N HIS A 81 12.35 4.00 -13.36
CA HIS A 81 12.98 4.41 -14.61
C HIS A 81 14.50 4.36 -14.50
N ASN A 82 15.16 4.31 -15.66
CA ASN A 82 16.62 4.35 -15.78
C ASN A 82 17.34 3.16 -15.11
N VAL A 83 16.76 1.96 -15.22
CA VAL A 83 17.28 0.76 -14.55
C VAL A 83 18.61 0.28 -15.15
N ILE A 84 18.89 0.60 -16.43
CA ILE A 84 20.19 0.30 -17.06
C ILE A 84 21.15 1.49 -16.97
N TRP A 85 20.69 2.70 -17.32
CA TRP A 85 21.54 3.87 -17.48
C TRP A 85 20.91 5.14 -16.91
N GLY A 86 21.69 5.90 -16.15
CA GLY A 86 21.30 7.19 -15.57
C GLY A 86 20.86 7.10 -14.11
N LYS A 87 20.40 8.22 -13.55
CA LYS A 87 19.89 8.26 -12.17
C LYS A 87 18.53 7.58 -12.12
N LEU A 88 18.42 6.54 -11.29
CA LEU A 88 17.16 5.87 -10.96
C LEU A 88 16.16 6.86 -10.38
N TRP A 89 14.91 6.80 -10.84
CA TRP A 89 13.81 7.54 -10.23
C TRP A 89 12.50 6.76 -10.37
N ALA A 90 11.59 7.03 -9.45
CA ALA A 90 10.34 6.30 -9.32
C ALA A 90 9.15 7.17 -9.70
N GLU A 91 8.16 6.56 -10.34
CA GLU A 91 6.92 7.19 -10.75
C GLU A 91 5.73 6.28 -10.44
N VAL A 92 4.63 6.86 -10.00
CA VAL A 92 3.37 6.13 -9.82
C VAL A 92 2.46 6.47 -11.00
N ASP A 93 1.88 5.45 -11.64
CA ASP A 93 1.09 5.58 -12.87
C ASP A 93 -0.17 4.73 -12.80
N GLY A 94 -1.33 5.35 -13.06
CA GLY A 94 -2.60 4.66 -13.23
C GLY A 94 -3.77 5.35 -12.55
N THR A 95 -4.97 4.80 -12.79
CA THR A 95 -6.22 5.25 -12.17
C THR A 95 -6.77 4.14 -11.29
N THR A 96 -7.31 4.48 -10.12
CA THR A 96 -7.92 3.52 -9.18
C THR A 96 -9.18 4.11 -8.55
N LEU A 97 -10.06 3.22 -8.08
CA LEU A 97 -11.26 3.55 -7.34
C LEU A 97 -11.01 3.29 -5.85
N VAL A 98 -11.34 4.27 -5.01
CA VAL A 98 -11.45 4.11 -3.56
C VAL A 98 -12.93 4.18 -3.21
N GLN A 99 -13.48 3.15 -2.58
CA GLN A 99 -14.92 3.07 -2.31
C GLN A 99 -15.18 2.78 -0.84
N ASN A 100 -16.11 3.52 -0.25
CA ASN A 100 -16.70 3.22 1.05
C ASN A 100 -17.79 2.15 0.88
N GLN A 101 -17.55 0.97 1.41
CA GLN A 101 -18.45 -0.18 1.34
C GLN A 101 -19.67 -0.06 2.26
N LYS A 102 -19.64 0.87 3.22
CA LYS A 102 -20.76 1.10 4.16
C LYS A 102 -21.71 2.18 3.67
N LYS A 103 -21.15 3.30 3.21
CA LYS A 103 -21.93 4.51 2.87
C LYS A 103 -22.06 4.74 1.37
N GLY A 104 -21.27 4.06 0.54
CA GLY A 104 -21.35 4.12 -0.92
C GLY A 104 -20.68 5.34 -1.55
N ASP A 105 -20.15 6.29 -0.78
CA ASP A 105 -19.27 7.33 -1.32
C ASP A 105 -17.99 6.72 -1.91
N TYR A 106 -17.43 7.38 -2.91
CA TYR A 106 -16.27 6.86 -3.64
C TYR A 106 -15.41 7.98 -4.21
N SER A 107 -14.17 7.66 -4.56
CA SER A 107 -13.24 8.57 -5.20
C SER A 107 -12.56 7.89 -6.37
N ILE A 108 -12.46 8.60 -7.50
CA ILE A 108 -11.63 8.20 -8.63
C ILE A 108 -10.30 8.93 -8.47
N VAL A 109 -9.20 8.19 -8.33
CA VAL A 109 -7.86 8.72 -8.08
C VAL A 109 -6.98 8.38 -9.28
N GLN A 110 -6.36 9.39 -9.88
CA GLN A 110 -5.43 9.23 -10.99
C GLN A 110 -4.05 9.77 -10.63
N PHE A 111 -3.05 8.90 -10.78
CA PHE A 111 -1.65 9.23 -10.78
C PHE A 111 -1.23 9.50 -12.23
N LEU A 112 -0.80 10.73 -12.49
CA LEU A 112 -0.49 11.22 -13.82
C LEU A 112 0.98 10.93 -14.13
N ARG A 113 1.19 10.09 -15.14
CA ARG A 113 2.51 9.84 -15.70
C ARG A 113 3.03 11.11 -16.37
N LYS A 114 4.31 11.43 -16.13
CA LYS A 114 5.01 12.55 -16.73
C LYS A 114 5.10 12.37 -18.25
N GLY A 115 4.45 13.26 -18.98
CA GLY A 115 4.64 13.43 -20.41
C GLY A 115 5.98 14.07 -20.74
N TRP A 116 6.44 13.91 -21.99
CA TRP A 116 7.73 14.45 -22.43
C TRP A 116 7.81 15.99 -22.33
N LEU A 117 6.68 16.68 -22.53
CA LEU A 117 6.55 18.14 -22.46
C LEU A 117 6.16 18.63 -21.05
N ASP A 118 5.89 17.72 -20.11
CA ASP A 118 5.37 18.08 -18.81
C ASP A 118 6.48 18.64 -17.92
N LYS A 119 6.25 19.85 -17.42
CA LYS A 119 7.15 20.52 -16.46
C LYS A 119 6.94 20.02 -15.02
N SER A 120 5.82 19.36 -14.73
CA SER A 120 5.47 18.87 -13.40
C SER A 120 5.64 17.36 -13.31
N MET A 121 6.06 16.87 -12.14
CA MET A 121 6.25 15.44 -11.88
C MET A 121 5.40 15.00 -10.70
N HIS A 122 5.17 13.69 -10.63
CA HIS A 122 4.50 13.05 -9.49
C HIS A 122 3.09 13.60 -9.24
N MET A 123 2.43 14.03 -10.33
CA MET A 123 1.14 14.68 -10.25
C MET A 123 0.06 13.66 -9.91
N ILE A 124 -0.88 14.07 -9.06
CA ILE A 124 -2.04 13.28 -8.66
C ILE A 124 -3.27 14.17 -8.70
N ARG A 125 -4.37 13.58 -9.14
CA ARG A 125 -5.70 14.18 -9.04
C ARG A 125 -6.73 13.17 -8.59
N ALA A 126 -7.77 13.65 -7.92
CA ALA A 126 -8.94 12.82 -7.63
C ALA A 126 -10.22 13.62 -7.63
N ILE A 127 -11.34 12.91 -7.78
CA ILE A 127 -12.69 13.45 -7.61
C ILE A 127 -13.41 12.54 -6.63
N VAL A 128 -13.91 13.13 -5.55
CA VAL A 128 -14.71 12.47 -4.52
C VAL A 128 -16.17 12.69 -4.83
N PHE A 129 -16.93 11.61 -4.88
CA PHE A 129 -18.35 11.57 -5.14
C PHE A 129 -19.09 11.12 -3.89
N SER A 130 -20.28 11.68 -3.66
CA SER A 130 -21.24 11.12 -2.72
C SER A 130 -21.79 9.79 -3.24
N ALA A 131 -22.46 9.03 -2.38
CA ALA A 131 -23.17 7.81 -2.75
C ALA A 131 -24.21 8.00 -3.88
N SER A 132 -24.73 9.22 -4.03
CA SER A 132 -25.66 9.58 -5.11
C SER A 132 -24.94 9.97 -6.43
N GLY A 133 -23.63 9.74 -6.53
CA GLY A 133 -22.82 10.10 -7.70
C GLY A 133 -22.59 11.60 -7.89
N ARG A 134 -22.84 12.44 -6.88
CA ARG A 134 -22.60 13.89 -6.99
C ARG A 134 -21.14 14.19 -6.65
N PRO A 135 -20.40 14.96 -7.46
CA PRO A 135 -19.05 15.38 -7.10
C PRO A 135 -19.11 16.33 -5.90
N VAL A 136 -18.29 16.05 -4.89
CA VAL A 136 -18.24 16.82 -3.63
C VAL A 136 -16.91 17.56 -3.51
N TYR A 137 -15.80 16.84 -3.74
CA TYR A 137 -14.47 17.40 -3.63
C TYR A 137 -13.60 17.04 -4.84
N ARG A 138 -12.72 17.97 -5.18
CA ARG A 138 -11.59 17.76 -6.09
C ARG A 138 -10.31 17.72 -5.29
N LEU A 139 -9.47 16.71 -5.49
CA LEU A 139 -8.13 16.64 -4.92
C LEU A 139 -7.10 16.90 -6.03
N SER A 140 -6.09 17.72 -5.73
CA SER A 140 -5.01 18.06 -6.66
C SER A 140 -3.67 18.15 -5.94
N GLY A 141 -2.58 17.89 -6.64
CA GLY A 141 -1.23 18.14 -6.13
C GLY A 141 -0.19 17.17 -6.64
N SER A 142 0.83 16.95 -5.81
CA SER A 142 1.93 16.03 -6.08
C SER A 142 2.09 15.07 -4.91
N TRP A 143 2.10 13.76 -5.21
CA TRP A 143 2.22 12.72 -4.19
C TRP A 143 3.57 12.72 -3.47
N SER A 144 4.57 13.46 -4.00
CA SER A 144 5.87 13.64 -3.35
C SER A 144 6.03 15.01 -2.66
N HIS A 145 5.01 15.88 -2.65
CA HIS A 145 5.18 17.26 -2.14
C HIS A 145 3.98 17.79 -1.34
N ALA A 146 2.78 17.82 -1.92
CA ALA A 146 1.61 18.36 -1.23
C ALA A 146 0.32 17.96 -1.95
N LEU A 147 -0.72 17.66 -1.17
CA LEU A 147 -2.08 17.44 -1.67
C LEU A 147 -3.01 18.53 -1.12
N TYR A 148 -3.87 19.01 -2.00
CA TYR A 148 -4.89 20.02 -1.73
C TYR A 148 -6.25 19.46 -2.09
N VAL A 149 -7.29 19.96 -1.42
CA VAL A 149 -8.68 19.67 -1.75
C VAL A 149 -9.44 20.98 -1.97
N GLU A 150 -10.38 20.96 -2.90
CA GLU A 150 -11.29 22.04 -3.25
C GLU A 150 -12.72 21.49 -3.27
N GLU A 151 -13.70 22.30 -2.88
CA GLU A 151 -15.12 21.94 -2.94
C GLU A 151 -15.67 22.20 -4.34
N TYR A 152 -16.50 21.30 -4.87
CA TYR A 152 -17.26 21.58 -6.10
C TYR A 152 -18.41 22.56 -5.84
N GLU A 153 -18.75 23.39 -6.83
CA GLU A 153 -19.96 24.22 -6.77
C GLU A 153 -21.22 23.34 -6.72
N GLN A 154 -22.08 23.55 -5.72
CA GLN A 154 -23.31 22.77 -5.56
C GLN A 154 -24.35 23.14 -6.63
N GLY A 155 -25.05 22.14 -7.17
CA GLY A 155 -26.21 22.33 -8.07
C GLY A 155 -25.88 22.56 -9.55
N ARG A 156 -24.61 22.51 -9.96
CA ARG A 156 -24.17 22.81 -11.33
C ARG A 156 -23.50 21.60 -12.02
N LEU A 157 -24.25 20.50 -12.15
CA LEU A 157 -23.87 19.48 -13.13
C LEU A 157 -24.21 20.02 -14.52
N LEU A 158 -23.19 20.26 -15.36
CA LEU A 158 -23.43 20.71 -16.73
C LEU A 158 -24.13 19.60 -17.54
N PRO A 159 -24.89 19.93 -18.60
CA PRO A 159 -25.62 18.96 -19.43
C PRO A 159 -24.74 17.84 -20.03
N ASN A 160 -23.43 18.07 -20.09
CA ASN A 160 -22.42 17.14 -20.63
C ASN A 160 -21.57 16.47 -19.55
N ALA A 161 -21.95 16.56 -18.26
CA ALA A 161 -21.27 15.83 -17.20
C ALA A 161 -21.36 14.32 -17.51
N PRO A 162 -20.25 13.57 -17.43
CA PRO A 162 -20.30 12.14 -17.72
C PRO A 162 -21.29 11.44 -16.77
N PRO A 163 -21.94 10.34 -17.20
CA PRO A 163 -22.93 9.65 -16.38
C PRO A 163 -22.36 9.25 -15.02
N GLN A 164 -23.24 9.16 -14.02
CA GLN A 164 -22.90 8.56 -12.71
C GLN A 164 -22.24 7.21 -12.95
N VAL A 165 -21.23 6.84 -12.14
CA VAL A 165 -20.76 5.45 -12.05
C VAL A 165 -21.88 4.68 -11.35
N PRO A 166 -22.78 3.98 -12.07
CA PRO A 166 -23.95 3.41 -11.45
C PRO A 166 -23.52 2.10 -10.83
N GLY A 167 -23.58 1.99 -9.49
CA GLY A 167 -23.60 0.71 -8.77
C GLY A 167 -22.62 -0.36 -9.24
N SER A 168 -21.50 0.01 -9.85
CA SER A 168 -20.59 -0.93 -10.48
C SER A 168 -19.69 -1.40 -9.36
N SER A 169 -19.76 -2.70 -9.10
CA SER A 169 -18.81 -3.34 -8.20
C SER A 169 -17.42 -2.90 -8.62
N MET A 170 -16.50 -2.71 -7.66
CA MET A 170 -15.09 -2.43 -7.95
C MET A 170 -14.54 -3.32 -9.07
N ARG A 171 -15.08 -4.56 -9.15
CA ARG A 171 -14.95 -5.56 -10.23
C ARG A 171 -14.97 -4.99 -11.64
N ASP A 172 -15.92 -4.11 -11.94
CA ASP A 172 -16.13 -3.57 -13.28
C ASP A 172 -15.04 -2.59 -13.71
N TYR A 173 -14.26 -2.11 -12.73
CA TYR A 173 -13.13 -1.21 -12.93
C TYR A 173 -11.78 -1.85 -12.59
N TRP A 174 -11.77 -3.16 -12.34
CA TRP A 174 -10.54 -3.88 -12.08
C TRP A 174 -9.70 -4.01 -13.34
N ARG A 175 -8.41 -3.74 -13.18
CA ARG A 175 -7.39 -3.88 -14.21
C ARG A 175 -7.45 -5.28 -14.82
N SER A 176 -7.58 -5.39 -16.14
CA SER A 176 -7.03 -6.55 -16.83
C SER A 176 -5.50 -6.43 -16.76
N GLU A 177 -4.78 -7.50 -16.46
CA GLU A 177 -3.31 -7.50 -16.29
C GLU A 177 -2.54 -7.20 -17.60
N GLY A 178 -3.22 -6.76 -18.67
CA GLY A 178 -2.64 -6.31 -19.94
C GLY A 178 -2.79 -4.80 -20.16
N PRO A 179 -2.12 -4.21 -21.18
CA PRO A 179 -2.44 -2.86 -21.62
C PRO A 179 -3.94 -2.77 -21.89
N PRO A 180 -4.66 -1.74 -21.41
CA PRO A 180 -6.09 -1.68 -21.59
C PRO A 180 -6.37 -1.70 -23.10
N PRO A 181 -7.32 -2.53 -23.58
CA PRO A 181 -7.97 -2.28 -24.86
C PRO A 181 -8.41 -0.80 -24.90
N SER A 182 -8.53 -0.18 -26.07
CA SER A 182 -9.01 1.21 -26.18
C SER A 182 -10.30 1.47 -25.40
N ASP A 183 -11.11 0.42 -25.16
CA ASP A 183 -12.38 0.48 -24.43
C ASP A 183 -12.33 -0.13 -23.01
N GLY A 184 -11.14 -0.32 -22.44
CA GLY A 184 -10.93 -0.91 -21.12
C GLY A 184 -11.44 -0.05 -19.94
N PRO A 185 -11.66 -0.66 -18.76
CA PRO A 185 -12.17 0.03 -17.57
C PRO A 185 -11.33 1.23 -17.12
N ASP A 186 -10.01 1.15 -17.26
CA ASP A 186 -9.08 2.24 -16.96
C ASP A 186 -9.37 3.47 -17.84
N ASN A 187 -9.65 3.25 -19.12
CA ASN A 187 -9.98 4.34 -20.04
C ASN A 187 -11.32 4.96 -19.64
N LYS A 188 -12.30 4.16 -19.20
CA LYS A 188 -13.59 4.68 -18.69
C LYS A 188 -13.39 5.59 -17.48
N LEU A 189 -12.61 5.18 -16.47
CA LEU A 189 -12.32 6.02 -15.31
C LEU A 189 -11.50 7.27 -15.69
N GLN A 190 -10.56 7.15 -16.63
CA GLN A 190 -9.79 8.28 -17.13
C GLN A 190 -10.64 9.31 -17.88
N HIS A 191 -11.54 8.85 -18.77
CA HIS A 191 -12.48 9.72 -19.46
C HIS A 191 -13.43 10.42 -18.48
N LEU A 192 -13.91 9.67 -17.48
CA LEU A 192 -14.79 10.18 -16.44
C LEU A 192 -14.10 11.28 -15.62
N ILE A 193 -12.92 11.01 -15.06
CA ILE A 193 -12.20 12.01 -14.26
C ILE A 193 -11.83 13.23 -15.11
N GLN A 194 -11.40 13.05 -16.36
CA GLN A 194 -11.08 14.17 -17.26
C GLN A 194 -12.32 15.04 -17.53
N GLY A 195 -13.46 14.41 -17.83
CA GLY A 195 -14.71 15.11 -18.09
C GLY A 195 -15.10 16.02 -16.92
N PHE A 196 -15.13 15.49 -15.70
CA PHE A 196 -15.43 16.32 -14.52
C PHE A 196 -14.33 17.37 -14.22
N TRP A 197 -13.06 17.03 -14.45
CA TRP A 197 -11.93 17.91 -14.16
C TRP A 197 -11.93 19.19 -15.02
N ASP A 198 -12.36 19.08 -16.28
CA ASP A 198 -12.37 20.19 -17.22
C ASP A 198 -13.70 20.98 -17.21
N THR A 199 -14.80 20.33 -16.80
CA THR A 199 -16.14 20.90 -17.00
C THR A 199 -16.82 21.39 -15.73
N VAL A 200 -16.50 20.84 -14.54
CA VAL A 200 -17.22 21.19 -13.31
C VAL A 200 -16.42 22.20 -12.49
N PRO A 201 -16.96 23.40 -12.23
CA PRO A 201 -16.26 24.44 -11.48
C PRO A 201 -16.14 24.09 -10.00
N VAL A 202 -15.01 24.49 -9.41
CA VAL A 202 -14.79 24.44 -7.96
C VAL A 202 -15.16 25.78 -7.33
N LYS A 203 -15.65 25.73 -6.09
CA LYS A 203 -15.98 26.92 -5.30
C LYS A 203 -14.74 27.75 -5.02
N GLU A 204 -14.77 29.01 -5.41
CA GLU A 204 -13.67 29.95 -5.18
C GLU A 204 -13.30 30.04 -3.69
N GLY A 205 -12.00 30.09 -3.39
CA GLY A 205 -11.49 30.17 -2.03
C GLY A 205 -11.63 28.90 -1.18
N SER A 206 -12.16 27.80 -1.72
CA SER A 206 -12.34 26.54 -0.96
C SER A 206 -11.06 25.69 -0.83
N ARG A 207 -9.98 26.08 -1.50
CA ARG A 207 -8.73 25.31 -1.55
C ARG A 207 -8.07 25.22 -0.18
N ARG A 208 -7.87 23.99 0.31
CA ARG A 208 -7.19 23.69 1.58
C ARG A 208 -6.14 22.60 1.43
N LEU A 209 -5.03 22.76 2.13
CA LEU A 209 -3.98 21.74 2.23
C LEU A 209 -4.48 20.57 3.08
N VAL A 210 -4.34 19.33 2.59
CA VAL A 210 -4.76 18.12 3.32
C VAL A 210 -3.61 17.20 3.68
N TRP A 211 -2.49 17.25 2.95
CA TRP A 211 -1.33 16.42 3.23
C TRP A 211 -0.03 17.02 2.69
N ARG A 212 1.07 16.82 3.42
CA ARG A 212 2.46 17.00 2.98
C ARG A 212 3.30 15.85 3.52
N PRO A 213 4.36 15.43 2.80
CA PRO A 213 5.28 14.44 3.33
C PRO A 213 6.02 15.01 4.54
N ALA A 214 6.40 14.13 5.47
CA ALA A 214 7.33 14.49 6.52
C ALA A 214 8.67 14.93 5.92
N VAL A 215 9.35 15.86 6.60
CA VAL A 215 10.70 16.26 6.22
C VAL A 215 11.62 15.05 6.38
N ARG A 216 12.45 14.79 5.37
CA ARG A 216 13.45 13.72 5.46
C ARG A 216 14.55 14.11 6.45
N PRO A 217 15.16 13.12 7.14
CA PRO A 217 16.33 13.35 7.96
C PRO A 217 17.45 14.05 7.17
N ALA A 218 18.26 14.84 7.87
CA ALA A 218 19.52 15.31 7.32
C ALA A 218 20.35 14.10 6.86
N HIS A 219 21.02 14.22 5.71
CA HIS A 219 21.83 13.14 5.12
C HIS A 219 21.07 11.87 4.75
N SER A 220 19.75 11.92 4.49
CA SER A 220 18.98 10.75 4.06
C SER A 220 19.61 10.01 2.87
N ASP A 221 20.27 10.73 1.96
CA ASP A 221 20.92 10.15 0.78
C ASP A 221 22.09 9.22 1.13
N ALA A 222 22.73 9.39 2.30
CA ALA A 222 23.73 8.47 2.82
C ALA A 222 23.11 7.18 3.41
N TYR A 223 21.81 7.20 3.69
CA TYR A 223 21.04 6.10 4.28
C TYR A 223 19.88 5.70 3.36
N TYR A 224 20.21 5.35 2.11
CA TYR A 224 19.28 4.80 1.11
C TYR A 224 18.08 5.71 0.76
N GLY A 225 18.14 7.01 1.09
CA GLY A 225 17.04 7.96 0.90
C GLY A 225 15.89 7.79 1.90
N PHE A 226 16.10 7.08 3.02
CA PHE A 226 15.07 6.76 4.00
C PHE A 226 14.55 7.99 4.75
N GLY A 227 13.24 7.97 5.05
CA GLY A 227 12.63 8.87 6.02
C GLY A 227 12.71 8.29 7.43
N TYR A 228 12.40 9.10 8.46
CA TYR A 228 12.42 8.68 9.86
C TYR A 228 11.65 7.37 10.11
N LEU A 229 10.41 7.30 9.60
CA LEU A 229 9.60 6.08 9.75
C LEU A 229 10.31 4.83 9.23
N THR A 230 11.01 4.91 8.09
CA THR A 230 11.71 3.77 7.51
C THR A 230 12.94 3.38 8.32
N MET A 231 13.68 4.36 8.84
CA MET A 231 14.82 4.12 9.73
C MET A 231 14.39 3.42 11.03
N GLU A 232 13.22 3.77 11.57
CA GLU A 232 12.67 3.20 12.81
C GLU A 232 12.16 1.76 12.64
N LEU A 233 11.88 1.28 11.41
CA LEU A 233 11.24 -0.03 11.20
C LEU A 233 12.09 -1.20 11.70
N ASN A 234 13.41 -1.10 11.56
CA ASN A 234 14.33 -2.19 11.90
C ASN A 234 15.01 -2.00 13.26
N GLU A 235 14.71 -0.90 13.97
CA GLU A 235 15.30 -0.61 15.27
C GLU A 235 14.79 -1.60 16.35
N VAL A 236 15.73 -2.18 17.12
CA VAL A 236 15.43 -3.00 18.30
C VAL A 236 15.36 -2.12 19.54
N THR A 237 14.19 -1.52 19.76
CA THR A 237 13.92 -0.74 20.98
C THR A 237 13.74 -1.65 22.20
N ALA A 238 13.59 -1.09 23.41
CA ALA A 238 13.34 -1.89 24.61
C ALA A 238 12.06 -2.74 24.53
N GLU A 239 11.05 -2.30 23.77
CA GLU A 239 9.82 -3.06 23.52
C GLU A 239 10.06 -4.35 22.72
N TYR A 240 11.15 -4.39 21.96
CA TYR A 240 11.50 -5.51 21.09
C TYR A 240 12.78 -6.24 21.48
N ASN A 241 13.43 -5.90 22.60
CA ASN A 241 14.70 -6.53 22.99
C ASN A 241 14.50 -7.69 23.99
N PRO A 242 14.74 -8.96 23.60
CA PRO A 242 14.62 -10.11 24.51
C PRO A 242 15.53 -10.04 25.74
N GLU A 243 16.72 -9.45 25.63
CA GLU A 243 17.64 -9.23 26.77
C GLU A 243 17.05 -8.28 27.83
N LYS A 244 16.09 -7.44 27.42
CA LYS A 244 15.33 -6.55 28.30
C LYS A 244 13.96 -7.13 28.71
N GLY A 245 13.71 -8.41 28.42
CA GLY A 245 12.48 -9.11 28.77
C GLY A 245 11.35 -8.95 27.76
N ALA A 246 11.61 -8.42 26.55
CA ALA A 246 10.58 -8.34 25.52
C ALA A 246 10.21 -9.72 24.96
N VAL A 247 8.92 -9.98 24.84
CA VAL A 247 8.38 -11.17 24.16
C VAL A 247 8.26 -10.84 22.67
N VAL A 248 9.13 -11.42 21.84
CA VAL A 248 9.13 -11.20 20.38
C VAL A 248 9.23 -12.54 19.65
N ALA A 249 8.56 -12.63 18.51
CA ALA A 249 8.59 -13.84 17.70
C ALA A 249 10.01 -14.07 17.15
N PRO A 250 10.52 -15.31 17.16
CA PRO A 250 11.84 -15.63 16.60
C PRO A 250 11.91 -15.38 15.09
N THR A 251 10.75 -15.18 14.44
CA THR A 251 10.61 -14.88 13.01
C THR A 251 10.53 -13.38 12.70
N ASP A 252 10.64 -12.49 13.71
CA ASP A 252 10.60 -11.04 13.51
C ASP A 252 11.83 -10.55 12.72
N SER A 253 11.61 -9.74 11.67
CA SER A 253 12.64 -9.35 10.72
C SER A 253 13.79 -8.56 11.33
N ARG A 254 13.60 -7.92 12.49
CA ARG A 254 14.69 -7.21 13.20
C ARG A 254 15.83 -8.15 13.63
N PHE A 255 15.54 -9.44 13.76
CA PHE A 255 16.51 -10.47 14.12
C PHE A 255 17.04 -11.24 12.91
N ARG A 256 16.66 -10.84 11.69
CA ARG A 256 17.16 -11.47 10.47
C ARG A 256 18.65 -11.09 10.28
N PRO A 257 19.58 -12.06 10.36
CA PRO A 257 20.99 -11.76 10.59
C PRO A 257 21.70 -11.12 9.38
N ASP A 258 21.36 -11.52 8.15
CA ASP A 258 21.90 -10.92 6.92
C ASP A 258 21.56 -9.42 6.82
N GLN A 259 20.31 -9.05 7.11
CA GLN A 259 19.85 -7.67 7.10
C GLN A 259 20.53 -6.82 8.17
N LYS A 260 20.73 -7.39 9.38
CA LYS A 260 21.40 -6.69 10.47
C LYS A 260 22.89 -6.45 10.17
N LEU A 261 23.59 -7.47 9.67
CA LEU A 261 24.98 -7.33 9.23
C LEU A 261 25.12 -6.26 8.14
N TYR A 262 24.18 -6.21 7.20
CA TYR A 262 24.17 -5.20 6.14
C TYR A 262 23.95 -3.78 6.70
N GLU A 263 23.02 -3.62 7.64
CA GLU A 263 22.78 -2.35 8.33
C GLU A 263 24.01 -1.85 9.12
N GLU A 264 24.78 -2.77 9.72
CA GLU A 264 26.05 -2.51 10.42
C GLU A 264 27.23 -2.25 9.46
N GLY A 265 27.03 -2.30 8.14
CA GLY A 265 28.07 -2.11 7.14
C GLY A 265 28.98 -3.32 6.90
N ARG A 266 28.67 -4.48 7.50
CA ARG A 266 29.40 -5.74 7.38
C ARG A 266 28.92 -6.51 6.14
N VAL A 267 29.18 -5.92 4.97
CA VAL A 267 28.58 -6.35 3.69
C VAL A 267 28.97 -7.78 3.29
N GLU A 268 30.22 -8.19 3.48
CA GLU A 268 30.68 -9.54 3.10
C GLU A 268 29.98 -10.62 3.93
N GLU A 269 29.94 -10.44 5.25
CA GLU A 269 29.26 -11.35 6.18
C GLU A 269 27.75 -11.39 5.91
N ALA A 270 27.14 -10.26 5.57
CA ALA A 270 25.73 -10.22 5.19
C ALA A 270 25.42 -11.08 3.95
N ILE A 271 26.34 -11.15 2.97
CA ILE A 271 26.18 -11.96 1.76
C ILE A 271 26.29 -13.45 2.07
N GLU A 272 27.26 -13.83 2.91
CA GLU A 272 27.42 -15.22 3.37
C GLU A 272 26.17 -15.68 4.13
N GLU A 273 25.69 -14.84 5.06
CA GLU A 273 24.53 -15.15 5.87
C GLU A 273 23.24 -15.20 5.05
N LYS A 274 23.09 -14.30 4.07
CA LYS A 274 21.99 -14.35 3.10
C LYS A 274 21.97 -15.70 2.37
N THR A 275 23.15 -16.16 1.93
CA THR A 275 23.27 -17.44 1.21
C THR A 275 22.85 -18.61 2.11
N ARG A 276 23.32 -18.64 3.36
CA ARG A 276 22.93 -19.66 4.36
C ARG A 276 21.41 -19.69 4.59
N LEU A 277 20.79 -18.53 4.77
CA LEU A 277 19.34 -18.40 4.97
C LEU A 277 18.54 -18.90 3.75
N GLU A 278 18.94 -18.50 2.54
CA GLU A 278 18.30 -18.94 1.30
C GLU A 278 18.46 -20.45 1.07
N GLU A 279 19.58 -21.05 1.48
CA GLU A 279 19.80 -22.50 1.45
C GLU A 279 18.96 -23.25 2.48
N LYS A 280 18.86 -22.73 3.72
CA LYS A 280 17.97 -23.27 4.77
C LYS A 280 16.53 -23.28 4.29
N GLN A 281 16.06 -22.17 3.71
CA GLN A 281 14.71 -22.04 3.16
C GLN A 281 14.46 -23.03 2.00
N ARG A 282 15.39 -23.11 1.03
CA ARG A 282 15.29 -24.05 -0.10
C ARG A 282 15.27 -25.50 0.35
N SER A 283 16.07 -25.86 1.34
CA SER A 283 16.13 -27.22 1.89
C SER A 283 14.83 -27.60 2.60
N ALA A 284 14.30 -26.71 3.45
CA ALA A 284 13.01 -26.91 4.10
C ALA A 284 11.87 -27.05 3.07
N ALA A 285 11.89 -26.27 1.99
CA ALA A 285 10.90 -26.37 0.92
C ALA A 285 10.91 -27.73 0.20
N ARG A 286 12.08 -28.33 -0.02
CA ARG A 286 12.22 -29.66 -0.65
C ARG A 286 11.68 -30.80 0.20
N LEU A 287 11.64 -30.63 1.52
CA LEU A 287 11.13 -31.64 2.46
C LEU A 287 9.61 -31.66 2.55
N ARG A 288 8.92 -30.64 2.02
CA ARG A 288 7.45 -30.56 2.04
C ARG A 288 6.83 -31.47 0.96
N PRO A 289 5.84 -32.32 1.30
CA PRO A 289 5.18 -33.24 0.37
C PRO A 289 4.66 -32.61 -0.92
N ARG A 290 4.14 -31.38 -0.85
CA ARG A 290 3.68 -30.61 -2.02
C ARG A 290 4.58 -29.41 -2.36
N GLY A 291 5.83 -29.41 -1.89
CA GLY A 291 6.74 -28.30 -2.04
C GLY A 291 6.26 -27.04 -1.30
N GLU A 292 6.32 -25.88 -1.93
CA GLU A 292 5.93 -24.62 -1.30
C GLU A 292 4.42 -24.45 -1.08
N ASP A 293 3.60 -25.12 -1.90
CA ASP A 293 2.14 -25.04 -1.80
C ASP A 293 1.59 -25.72 -0.53
N ASP A 294 2.43 -26.51 0.16
CA ASP A 294 2.13 -27.19 1.41
C ASP A 294 2.39 -26.33 2.66
N TYR A 295 2.88 -25.09 2.50
CA TYR A 295 3.12 -24.21 3.63
C TYR A 295 1.81 -23.64 4.20
N ASP A 296 1.53 -23.94 5.47
CA ASP A 296 0.45 -23.31 6.22
C ASP A 296 1.01 -22.22 7.16
N PRO A 297 0.79 -20.93 6.87
CA PRO A 297 1.29 -19.86 7.72
C PRO A 297 0.58 -19.81 9.08
N LEU A 298 1.36 -19.52 10.13
CA LEU A 298 0.88 -19.54 11.51
C LEU A 298 -0.22 -18.54 11.84
N TRP A 299 -0.21 -17.35 11.23
CA TRP A 299 -1.05 -16.23 11.67
C TRP A 299 -2.14 -15.85 10.68
N PHE A 300 -2.09 -16.41 9.47
CA PHE A 300 -3.03 -16.12 8.39
C PHE A 300 -3.55 -17.42 7.79
N ALA A 301 -4.78 -17.40 7.29
CA ALA A 301 -5.37 -18.50 6.56
C ALA A 301 -5.83 -18.03 5.18
N LYS A 302 -5.83 -18.95 4.21
CA LYS A 302 -6.52 -18.72 2.92
C LYS A 302 -8.01 -18.62 3.20
N GLY A 303 -8.65 -17.60 2.65
CA GLY A 303 -10.09 -17.40 2.74
C GLY A 303 -10.61 -16.63 1.54
N GLU A 304 -11.87 -16.23 1.63
CA GLU A 304 -12.53 -15.39 0.64
C GLU A 304 -12.74 -14.00 1.21
N ASP A 305 -12.37 -12.97 0.45
CA ASP A 305 -12.62 -11.59 0.85
C ASP A 305 -14.13 -11.30 0.91
N PRO A 306 -14.66 -10.77 2.03
CA PRO A 306 -16.11 -10.60 2.20
C PRO A 306 -16.73 -9.51 1.32
N ILE A 307 -15.92 -8.62 0.73
CA ILE A 307 -16.38 -7.55 -0.17
C ILE A 307 -16.15 -7.92 -1.62
N THR A 308 -14.93 -8.39 -1.94
CA THR A 308 -14.54 -8.64 -3.32
C THR A 308 -14.79 -10.06 -3.77
N HIS A 309 -15.08 -11.00 -2.85
CA HIS A 309 -15.21 -12.44 -3.09
C HIS A 309 -14.00 -13.04 -3.83
N GLU A 310 -12.82 -12.46 -3.63
CA GLU A 310 -11.57 -12.96 -4.19
C GLU A 310 -10.81 -13.79 -3.16
N PRO A 311 -9.95 -14.73 -3.59
CA PRO A 311 -9.04 -15.40 -2.68
C PRO A 311 -8.14 -14.38 -1.97
N ALA A 312 -8.14 -14.42 -0.64
CA ALA A 312 -7.39 -13.51 0.22
C ALA A 312 -6.70 -14.27 1.37
N TRP A 313 -5.76 -13.60 2.01
CA TRP A 313 -5.15 -14.07 3.26
C TRP A 313 -5.74 -13.31 4.45
N ILE A 314 -6.44 -14.03 5.32
CA ILE A 314 -7.19 -13.46 6.44
C ILE A 314 -6.41 -13.74 7.72
N TYR A 315 -6.21 -12.72 8.54
CA TYR A 315 -5.62 -12.87 9.86
C TYR A 315 -6.56 -13.71 10.74
N LYS A 316 -6.06 -14.82 11.30
CA LYS A 316 -6.87 -15.75 12.11
C LYS A 316 -6.79 -15.50 13.62
N GLY A 317 -6.08 -14.45 14.05
CA GLY A 317 -5.75 -14.24 15.47
C GLY A 317 -4.51 -15.01 15.90
N GLY A 318 -4.20 -14.97 17.20
CA GLY A 318 -3.18 -15.80 17.85
C GLY A 318 -1.82 -15.12 18.01
N TYR A 319 -1.44 -14.20 17.11
CA TYR A 319 -0.11 -13.55 17.22
C TYR A 319 0.01 -12.65 18.47
N TRP A 320 -0.98 -11.78 18.70
CA TRP A 320 -0.92 -10.85 19.84
C TRP A 320 -1.25 -11.54 21.15
N GLU A 321 -2.08 -12.56 21.10
CA GLU A 321 -2.40 -13.47 22.21
C GLU A 321 -1.15 -14.24 22.64
N ALA A 322 -0.42 -14.86 21.70
CA ALA A 322 0.86 -15.53 21.99
C ALA A 322 1.88 -14.55 22.59
N LYS A 323 1.97 -13.33 22.05
CA LYS A 323 2.82 -12.27 22.62
C LYS A 323 2.42 -11.94 24.07
N ALA A 324 1.13 -11.84 24.36
CA ALA A 324 0.61 -11.54 25.69
C ALA A 324 0.76 -12.71 26.68
N GLU A 325 0.67 -13.95 26.19
CA GLU A 325 0.86 -15.19 26.96
C GLU A 325 2.32 -15.53 27.24
N GLY A 326 3.26 -14.75 26.68
CA GLY A 326 4.66 -14.80 27.05
C GLY A 326 5.56 -15.61 26.13
N GLY A 327 5.09 -16.02 24.94
CA GLY A 327 5.96 -16.74 24.02
C GLY A 327 5.29 -17.22 22.73
N PHE A 328 6.13 -17.72 21.82
CA PHE A 328 5.71 -18.20 20.51
C PHE A 328 6.14 -19.66 20.30
N PRO A 329 5.54 -20.62 21.03
CA PRO A 329 6.01 -22.01 21.06
C PRO A 329 5.98 -22.71 19.70
N ASP A 330 4.99 -22.36 18.86
CA ASP A 330 4.82 -22.94 17.53
C ASP A 330 5.57 -22.19 16.43
N SER A 331 6.34 -21.14 16.75
CA SER A 331 7.07 -20.38 15.73
C SER A 331 8.26 -21.16 15.17
N PRO A 332 8.41 -21.23 13.84
CA PRO A 332 9.52 -21.95 13.23
C PRO A 332 10.84 -21.19 13.41
N ASP A 333 11.92 -21.96 13.43
CA ASP A 333 13.28 -21.43 13.29
C ASP A 333 13.62 -21.23 11.81
N ILE A 334 13.59 -19.97 11.37
CA ILE A 334 13.80 -19.58 9.96
C ILE A 334 15.09 -18.78 9.73
N PHE A 335 15.82 -18.45 10.80
CA PHE A 335 17.07 -17.70 10.70
C PHE A 335 18.31 -18.58 10.81
#